data_AF-A0A359MRG8-F1
#
_entry.id   AF-A0A359MRG8-F1
#
_cell.length_a   1.000
_cell.length_b   1.000
_cell.length_c   1.000
_cell.angle_alpha   90.00
_cell.angle_beta   90.00
_cell.angle_gamma   90.00
#
_symmetry.space_group_name_H-M   'P 1'
#
loop_
_entity.id
_entity.type
_entity.pdbx_description
1 polymer ?
#
loop_
_entity_poly.entity_id
_entity_poly.type
_entity_poly.pdbx_seq_one_letter_code
_entity_poly.pdbx_strand_id
1 'polypeptide(L)'
;MGSTAYYVLLLILAVALLLFLIIKVKLHAFVSLLLVSIITAVAAGMPIDTIMGTIEKGMGGTLGFIAVVVGLGAMLGKMLEISGGAERLAKTLLKVFGKERAP
;
A
#
# COMPACT_ATOMS: atom_id res chain seq x y z
N MET A 1 0.38 -6.22 33.48
CA MET A 1 1.46 -6.43 32.49
C MET A 1 1.02 -7.57 31.58
N GLY A 2 0.40 -7.25 30.44
CA GLY A 2 0.14 -8.27 29.43
C GLY A 2 1.48 -8.85 28.97
N SER A 3 1.64 -10.17 29.09
CA SER A 3 2.87 -10.85 28.67
C SER A 3 3.20 -10.46 27.23
N THR A 4 4.48 -10.29 26.90
CA THR A 4 4.95 -10.03 25.52
C THR A 4 4.36 -11.04 24.53
N ALA A 5 4.10 -12.26 24.98
CA ALA A 5 3.40 -13.30 24.24
C ALA A 5 2.00 -12.87 23.75
N TYR A 6 1.25 -12.09 24.54
CA TYR A 6 -0.06 -11.58 24.14
C TYR A 6 0.03 -10.65 22.93
N TYR A 7 0.96 -9.68 22.96
CA TYR A 7 1.13 -8.74 21.84
C TYR A 7 1.65 -9.44 20.58
N VAL A 8 2.51 -10.44 20.71
CA VAL A 8 2.97 -11.25 19.58
C VAL A 8 1.82 -12.06 18.97
N LEU A 9 1.00 -12.69 19.81
CA LEU A 9 -0.18 -13.44 19.33
C LEU A 9 -1.15 -12.50 18.61
N LEU A 10 -1.42 -11.33 19.19
CA LEU A 10 -2.31 -10.31 18.63
C LEU A 10 -1.78 -9.79 17.29
N LEU A 11 -0.47 -9.56 17.17
CA LEU A 11 0.19 -9.19 15.91
C LEU A 11 -0.03 -10.26 14.83
N ILE A 12 0.23 -11.52 15.14
CA ILE A 12 0.04 -12.64 14.20
C ILE A 12 -1.42 -12.69 13.73
N LEU A 13 -2.35 -12.53 14.66
CA LEU A 13 -3.78 -12.56 14.38
C LEU A 13 -4.22 -11.36 13.53
N ALA A 14 -3.68 -10.17 13.79
CA ALA A 14 -3.92 -8.98 12.99
C ALA A 14 -3.41 -9.12 11.56
N VAL A 15 -2.19 -9.65 11.36
CA VAL A 15 -1.64 -9.90 10.02
C VAL A 15 -2.46 -10.95 9.28
N ALA A 16 -2.82 -12.05 9.96
CA ALA A 16 -3.67 -13.09 9.37
C ALA A 16 -5.05 -12.53 8.97
N LEU A 17 -5.66 -11.71 9.82
CA LEU A 17 -6.94 -11.05 9.54
C LEU A 17 -6.81 -10.09 8.35
N LEU A 18 -5.75 -9.29 8.28
CA LEU A 18 -5.48 -8.39 7.15
C LEU A 18 -5.36 -9.17 5.84
N LEU A 19 -4.53 -10.21 5.81
CA LEU A 19 -4.35 -11.04 4.62
C LEU A 19 -5.65 -11.73 4.23
N PHE A 20 -6.44 -12.21 5.19
CA PHE A 20 -7.75 -12.79 4.93
C PHE A 20 -8.72 -11.79 4.29
N LEU A 21 -8.78 -10.54 4.78
CA LEU A 21 -9.62 -9.48 4.21
C LEU A 21 -9.20 -9.15 2.77
N ILE A 22 -7.91 -9.09 2.48
CA ILE A 22 -7.40 -8.79 1.14
C ILE A 22 -7.61 -9.97 0.18
N ILE A 23 -7.25 -11.18 0.58
CA ILE A 23 -7.19 -12.34 -0.33
C ILE A 23 -8.58 -12.97 -0.51
N LYS A 24 -9.30 -13.21 0.59
CA LYS A 24 -10.58 -13.93 0.55
C LYS A 24 -11.76 -12.99 0.37
N VAL A 25 -11.82 -11.91 1.16
CA VAL A 25 -12.93 -10.94 1.09
C VAL A 25 -12.73 -9.96 -0.08
N LYS A 26 -11.52 -9.89 -0.65
CA LYS A 26 -11.17 -9.00 -1.78
C LYS A 26 -11.43 -7.52 -1.47
N LEU A 27 -11.28 -7.14 -0.21
CA LEU A 27 -11.36 -5.73 0.17
C LEU A 27 -10.09 -5.00 -0.27
N HIS A 28 -10.26 -3.74 -0.68
CA HIS A 28 -9.12 -2.89 -1.01
C HIS A 28 -8.14 -2.84 0.17
N ALA A 29 -6.83 -2.91 -0.13
CA ALA A 29 -5.79 -3.01 0.90
C ALA A 29 -5.88 -1.90 1.94
N PHE A 30 -6.20 -0.68 1.50
CA PHE A 30 -6.37 0.47 2.38
C PHE A 30 -7.50 0.29 3.41
N VAL A 31 -8.67 -0.16 2.95
CA VAL A 31 -9.86 -0.36 3.80
C VAL A 31 -9.59 -1.50 4.79
N SER A 32 -8.96 -2.57 4.31
CA SER A 32 -8.56 -3.71 5.15
C SER A 32 -7.59 -3.28 6.25
N LEU A 33 -6.58 -2.49 5.89
CA LEU A 33 -5.58 -1.98 6.83
C LEU A 33 -6.21 -1.07 7.89
N LEU A 34 -7.13 -0.19 7.50
CA LEU A 34 -7.83 0.70 8.43
C LEU A 34 -8.67 -0.10 9.43
N LEU A 35 -9.48 -1.05 8.95
CA LEU A 35 -10.31 -1.91 9.80
C LEU A 35 -9.47 -2.73 10.79
N VAL A 36 -8.43 -3.40 10.29
CA VAL A 36 -7.55 -4.21 11.14
C VAL A 36 -6.80 -3.33 12.13
N SER A 37 -6.37 -2.13 11.76
CA SER A 37 -5.68 -1.21 12.67
C SER A 37 -6.59 -0.77 13.83
N ILE A 38 -7.85 -0.45 13.54
CA ILE A 38 -8.84 -0.10 14.59
C ILE A 38 -9.06 -1.30 15.51
N ILE A 39 -9.34 -2.48 14.97
CA ILE A 39 -9.56 -3.71 15.76
C ILE A 39 -8.35 -4.01 16.65
N THR A 40 -7.15 -3.92 16.08
CA THR A 40 -5.88 -4.18 16.78
C THR A 40 -5.63 -3.15 17.88
N ALA A 41 -5.88 -1.86 17.63
CA ALA A 41 -5.69 -0.79 18.60
C ALA A 41 -6.64 -0.94 19.81
N VAL A 42 -7.90 -1.29 19.56
CA VAL A 42 -8.87 -1.60 20.62
C VAL A 42 -8.46 -2.85 21.39
N ALA A 43 -8.07 -3.93 20.72
CA ALA A 43 -7.61 -5.17 21.35
C ALA A 43 -6.30 -5.03 22.13
N ALA A 44 -5.44 -4.08 21.75
CA ALA A 44 -4.21 -3.71 22.45
C ALA A 44 -4.47 -2.83 23.69
N GLY A 45 -5.70 -2.34 23.89
CA GLY A 45 -6.10 -1.52 25.03
C GLY A 45 -5.73 -0.04 24.92
N MET A 46 -5.59 0.50 23.70
CA MET A 46 -5.35 1.94 23.52
C MET A 46 -6.58 2.77 23.93
N PRO A 47 -6.37 3.94 24.56
CA PRO A 47 -7.42 4.92 24.78
C PRO A 47 -8.07 5.35 23.46
N ILE A 48 -9.41 5.33 23.39
CA ILE A 48 -10.18 5.56 22.15
C ILE A 48 -9.85 6.91 21.50
N ASP A 49 -9.62 7.93 22.33
CA ASP A 49 -9.22 9.28 21.94
C ASP A 49 -7.88 9.32 21.18
N THR A 50 -6.99 8.35 21.43
CA THR A 50 -5.66 8.28 20.80
C THR A 50 -5.59 7.38 19.57
N ILE A 51 -6.60 6.54 19.33
CA ILE A 51 -6.60 5.55 18.25
C ILE A 51 -6.55 6.23 16.88
N MET A 52 -7.46 7.19 16.63
CA MET A 52 -7.52 7.85 15.33
C MET A 52 -6.24 8.62 15.02
N GLY A 53 -5.71 9.39 15.98
CA GLY A 53 -4.44 10.10 15.81
C GLY A 53 -3.26 9.17 15.56
N THR A 54 -3.23 7.99 16.19
CA THR A 54 -2.16 7.00 15.98
C THR A 54 -2.24 6.38 14.58
N ILE A 55 -3.45 6.05 14.13
CA ILE A 55 -3.68 5.52 12.78
C ILE A 55 -3.34 6.58 11.73
N GLU A 56 -3.84 7.80 11.88
CA GLU A 56 -3.53 8.92 10.98
C GLU A 56 -2.04 9.22 10.92
N LYS A 57 -1.33 9.19 12.05
CA LYS A 57 0.11 9.42 12.08
C LYS A 57 0.89 8.31 11.37
N GLY A 58 0.56 7.04 11.65
CA GLY A 58 1.22 5.89 11.03
C GLY A 58 0.95 5.82 9.53
N MET A 59 -0.33 5.80 9.17
CA MET A 59 -0.80 5.70 7.79
C MET A 59 -0.47 6.95 6.98
N GLY A 60 -0.64 8.15 7.56
CA GLY A 60 -0.36 9.43 6.91
C GLY A 60 1.12 9.63 6.60
N GLY A 61 2.03 9.13 7.45
CA GLY A 61 3.46 9.12 7.14
C GLY A 61 3.79 8.27 5.89
N THR A 62 3.22 7.07 5.81
CA THR A 62 3.42 6.17 4.66
C THR A 62 2.73 6.70 3.41
N LEU A 63 1.47 7.12 3.51
CA LEU A 63 0.72 7.69 2.40
C LEU A 63 1.32 9.00 1.90
N GLY A 64 1.85 9.85 2.79
CA GLY A 64 2.50 11.09 2.39
C GLY A 64 3.69 10.84 1.47
N PHE A 65 4.56 9.90 1.86
CA PHE A 65 5.69 9.49 1.02
C PHE A 65 5.23 8.86 -0.31
N ILE A 66 4.31 7.90 -0.25
CA ILE A 66 3.82 7.20 -1.44
C ILE A 66 3.08 8.17 -2.37
N ALA A 67 2.26 9.08 -1.86
CA ALA A 67 1.48 10.03 -2.65
C ALA A 67 2.38 10.95 -3.48
N VAL A 68 3.50 11.42 -2.91
CA VAL A 68 4.46 12.25 -3.64
C VAL A 68 5.14 11.45 -4.76
N VAL A 69 5.68 10.28 -4.44
CA VAL A 69 6.41 9.45 -5.42
C VAL A 69 5.48 8.98 -6.53
N VAL A 70 4.30 8.47 -6.18
CA VAL A 70 3.29 8.00 -7.15
C VAL A 70 2.71 9.17 -7.94
N GLY A 71 2.45 10.30 -7.30
CA GLY A 71 1.92 11.51 -7.96
C GLY A 71 2.90 12.06 -9.00
N LEU A 72 4.16 12.26 -8.63
CA LEU A 72 5.19 12.70 -9.56
C LEU A 72 5.45 11.66 -10.65
N GLY A 73 5.48 10.37 -10.31
CA GLY A 73 5.62 9.29 -11.28
C GLY A 73 4.48 9.26 -12.30
N ALA A 74 3.24 9.47 -11.85
CA ALA A 74 2.08 9.56 -12.73
C ALA A 74 2.13 10.80 -13.63
N MET A 75 2.54 11.96 -13.10
CA MET A 75 2.75 13.19 -13.89
C MET A 75 3.81 12.97 -14.98
N LEU A 76 4.98 12.44 -14.62
CA LEU A 76 6.05 12.13 -15.58
C LEU A 76 5.61 11.10 -16.61
N GLY A 77 4.92 10.04 -16.17
CA GLY A 77 4.33 9.04 -17.06
C GLY A 77 3.37 9.68 -18.08
N LYS A 78 2.51 10.58 -17.63
CA LYS A 78 1.57 11.28 -18.51
C LYS A 78 2.30 12.23 -19.47
N MET A 79 3.33 12.93 -19.01
CA MET A 79 4.19 13.76 -19.87
C MET A 79 4.88 12.93 -20.96
N LEU A 80 5.36 11.73 -20.63
CA LEU A 80 5.94 10.79 -21.60
C LEU A 80 4.91 10.27 -22.62
N GLU A 81 3.68 10.03 -22.18
CA GLU A 81 2.58 9.58 -23.03
C GLU A 81 2.18 10.68 -24.04
N ILE A 82 1.91 11.90 -23.57
CA ILE A 82 1.45 13.00 -24.44
C ILE A 82 2.54 13.53 -25.37
N SER A 83 3.82 13.42 -24.99
CA SER A 83 4.95 13.81 -25.86
C SER A 83 5.26 12.77 -26.93
N GLY A 84 4.63 11.58 -26.87
CA GLY A 84 5.00 10.43 -27.70
C GLY A 84 6.37 9.83 -27.34
N GLY A 85 7.00 10.29 -26.24
CA GLY A 85 8.27 9.78 -25.75
C GLY A 85 8.20 8.30 -25.38
N ALA A 86 7.13 7.87 -24.72
CA ALA A 86 6.88 6.46 -24.40
C ALA A 86 6.83 5.59 -25.67
N GLU A 87 6.15 6.06 -26.72
CA GLU A 87 6.04 5.33 -27.98
C GLU A 87 7.37 5.30 -28.75
N ARG A 88 8.18 6.37 -28.67
CA ARG A 88 9.54 6.37 -29.22
C ARG A 88 10.48 5.42 -28.48
N LEU A 89 10.39 5.33 -27.16
CA LEU A 89 11.13 4.35 -26.38
C LEU A 89 10.73 2.92 -26.78
N ALA A 90 9.44 2.62 -26.86
CA ALA A 90 8.94 1.32 -27.30
C ALA A 90 9.44 0.94 -28.70
N LYS A 91 9.34 1.84 -29.68
CA LYS A 91 9.84 1.61 -31.05
C LYS A 91 11.36 1.40 -31.11
N THR A 92 12.12 2.06 -30.25
CA THR A 92 13.58 1.92 -30.18
C THR A 92 13.95 0.56 -29.59
N LEU A 93 13.30 0.14 -28.51
CA LEU A 93 13.48 -1.20 -27.94
C LEU A 93 13.16 -2.29 -28.97
N LEU A 94 12.05 -2.16 -29.72
CA LEU A 94 11.71 -3.08 -30.80
C LEU A 94 12.76 -3.13 -31.92
N LYS A 95 13.39 -1.99 -32.25
CA LYS A 95 14.47 -1.94 -33.25
C LYS A 95 15.74 -2.65 -32.77
N VAL A 96 16.07 -2.55 -31.48
CA VAL A 96 17.30 -3.11 -30.92
C VAL A 96 17.15 -4.61 -30.62
N PHE A 97 16.03 -5.01 -30.03
CA PHE A 97 15.81 -6.40 -29.58
C PHE A 97 15.05 -7.27 -30.59
N GLY A 98 14.48 -6.67 -31.63
CA GLY A 98 13.68 -7.35 -32.65
C GLY A 98 12.20 -7.48 -32.28
N LYS A 99 11.32 -7.41 -33.28
CA LYS A 99 9.86 -7.53 -33.09
C LYS A 99 9.42 -8.91 -32.60
N GLU A 100 10.23 -9.94 -32.84
CA GLU A 100 9.95 -11.34 -32.47
C GLU A 100 9.94 -11.57 -30.95
N ARG A 101 10.41 -10.60 -30.15
CA ARG A 101 10.45 -10.66 -28.67
C ARG A 101 9.48 -9.71 -27.99
N ALA A 102 8.60 -9.05 -28.75
CA ALA A 102 7.60 -8.15 -28.20
C ALA A 102 6.41 -8.96 -27.66
N PRO A 103 5.97 -8.75 -26.40
CA PRO A 103 4.77 -9.38 -25.85
C PRO A 103 3.48 -8.82 -26.45
#